data_AF-A0A0B8QXD3-F1
#
_entry.id   AF-A0A0B8QXD3-F1
#
_cell.length_a   1.000
_cell.length_b   1.000
_cell.length_c   1.000
_cell.angle_alpha   90.00
_cell.angle_beta   90.00
_cell.angle_gamma   90.00
#
_symmetry.space_group_name_H-M   'P 1'
#
loop_
_entity.id
_entity.type
_entity.pdbx_description
1 polymer ?
#
loop_
_entity_poly.entity_id
_entity_poly.type
_entity_poly.pdbx_seq_one_letter_code
_entity_poly.pdbx_strand_id
1 'polypeptide(L)' 'MVVHGSLHLLGYDHIEDEEAEEMETLETEIMQGMGFEDPYLAEKE' A
#
# COMPACT_ATOMS: atom_id res chain seq x y z
N MET A 1 3.24 -6.46 6.53
CA MET A 1 3.69 -5.26 7.28
C MET A 1 2.55 -4.71 8.15
N VAL A 2 2.82 -3.83 9.13
CA VAL A 2 1.77 -3.27 10.02
C VAL A 2 0.80 -2.36 9.27
N VAL A 3 1.31 -1.49 8.37
CA VAL A 3 0.47 -0.63 7.52
C VAL A 3 -0.37 -1.49 6.58
N HIS A 4 0.26 -2.37 5.80
CA HIS A 4 -0.43 -3.38 4.99
C HIS A 4 -1.56 -4.11 5.74
N GLY A 5 -1.23 -4.71 6.89
CA GLY A 5 -2.21 -5.47 7.67
C GLY A 5 -3.33 -4.59 8.25
N SER A 6 -3.06 -3.31 8.52
CA SER A 6 -4.08 -2.36 8.96
C SER A 6 -5.01 -1.98 7.81
N LEU A 7 -4.50 -1.82 6.59
CA LEU A 7 -5.32 -1.56 5.40
C LEU A 7 -6.27 -2.75 5.14
N HIS A 8 -5.78 -3.99 5.26
CA HIS A 8 -6.63 -5.20 5.24
C HIS A 8 -7.73 -5.18 6.30
N LEU A 9 -7.41 -4.80 7.54
CA LEU A 9 -8.41 -4.71 8.62
C LEU A 9 -9.44 -3.60 8.39
N LEU A 10 -9.11 -2.58 7.59
CA LEU A 10 -10.01 -1.51 7.19
C LEU A 10 -10.86 -1.88 5.96
N GLY A 11 -10.59 -3.03 5.33
CA GLY A 11 -11.34 -3.55 4.20
C GLY A 11 -10.74 -3.26 2.82
N TYR A 12 -9.51 -2.74 2.76
CA TYR A 12 -8.75 -2.69 1.51
C TYR A 12 -8.20 -4.08 1.19
N ASP A 13 -8.24 -4.47 -0.07
CA ASP A 13 -7.68 -5.73 -0.55
C ASP A 13 -6.92 -5.46 -1.86
N HIS A 14 -6.18 -6.45 -2.33
CA HIS A 14 -5.37 -6.36 -3.55
C HIS A 14 -5.56 -7.58 -4.45
N ILE A 15 -6.77 -8.15 -4.44
CA ILE A 15 -7.12 -9.31 -5.27
C ILE A 15 -7.34 -8.88 -6.73
N GLU A 16 -8.04 -7.77 -6.94
CA GLU A 16 -8.29 -7.18 -8.25
C GLU A 16 -7.32 -6.03 -8.49
N ASP A 17 -6.85 -5.85 -9.74
CA ASP A 17 -5.81 -4.86 -10.08
C ASP A 17 -6.20 -3.42 -9.67
N GLU A 18 -7.48 -3.06 -9.79
CA GLU A 18 -7.99 -1.73 -9.41
C GLU A 18 -7.97 -1.50 -7.89
N GLU A 19 -8.31 -2.54 -7.12
CA GLU A 19 -8.28 -2.49 -5.65
C GLU A 19 -6.83 -2.47 -5.14
N ALA A 20 -5.95 -3.23 -5.80
CA ALA A 20 -4.52 -3.21 -5.53
C ALA A 20 -3.93 -1.81 -5.75
N GLU A 21 -4.22 -1.16 -6.89
CA GLU A 21 -3.71 0.20 -7.17
C GLU A 21 -4.15 1.21 -6.09
N GLU A 22 -5.40 1.14 -5.62
CA GLU A 22 -5.90 1.96 -4.53
C GLU A 22 -5.15 1.69 -3.22
N MET A 23 -5.04 0.41 -2.83
CA MET A 23 -4.40 0.00 -1.58
C MET A 23 -2.90 0.33 -1.57
N GLU A 24 -2.20 0.08 -2.66
CA GLU A 24 -0.77 0.35 -2.82
C GLU A 24 -0.46 1.85 -2.78
N THR A 25 -1.34 2.67 -3.39
CA THR A 25 -1.23 4.13 -3.32
C THR A 25 -1.33 4.61 -1.88
N LEU A 26 -2.33 4.16 -1.13
CA LEU A 26 -2.49 4.51 0.28
C LEU A 26 -1.32 4.01 1.13
N GLU A 27 -0.86 2.77 0.92
CA GLU A 27 0.30 2.23 1.63
C GLU A 27 1.56 3.07 1.35
N THR A 28 1.76 3.49 0.11
CA THR A 28 2.86 4.39 -0.30
C THR A 28 2.77 5.73 0.42
N GLU A 29 1.62 6.39 0.38
CA GLU A 29 1.42 7.70 1.01
C GLU A 29 1.66 7.67 2.53
N ILE A 30 1.15 6.62 3.20
CA ILE A 30 1.33 6.44 4.65
C ILE A 30 2.80 6.21 4.99
N MET A 31 3.47 5.32 4.26
CA MET A 31 4.88 4.99 4.49
C MET A 31 5.79 6.20 4.27
N GLN A 32 5.57 6.96 3.19
CA GLN A 32 6.30 8.20 2.92
C GLN A 32 6.01 9.29 3.95
N GLY A 33 4.76 9.43 4.39
CA GLY A 33 4.37 10.35 5.47
C GLY A 33 5.05 10.04 6.80
N MET A 34 5.41 8.77 7.04
CA MET A 34 6.19 8.32 8.19
C MET A 34 7.72 8.44 7.99
N GLY A 35 8.18 8.85 6.81
CA GLY A 35 9.60 9.01 6.47
C GLY A 35 10.29 7.73 5.97
N PHE A 36 9.51 6.71 5.59
CA PHE A 36 10.02 5.53 4.90
C PHE A 36 9.97 5.71 3.38
N GLU A 37 10.76 4.92 2.66
CA GLU A 37 10.71 4.87 1.20
C GLU A 37 9.42 4.18 0.71
N ASP A 38 9.07 4.40 -0.56
CA ASP A 38 7.94 3.71 -1.20
C ASP A 38 8.22 2.19 -1.27
N PRO A 39 7.38 1.34 -0.64
CA PRO A 39 7.62 -0.10 -0.58
C PRO A 39 7.49 -0.81 -1.93
N TYR A 40 6.86 -0.18 -2.93
CA TYR A 40 6.60 -0.73 -4.26
C TYR A 40 7.59 -0.22 -5.32
N LEU A 41 8.68 0.47 -4.92
CA LEU A 41 9.69 1.01 -5.84
C LEU A 41 10.26 -0.03 -6.81
N ALA A 42 10.44 -1.26 -6.36
CA ALA A 42 11.01 -2.34 -7.17
C ALA A 42 10.02 -2.99 -8.14
N GLU A 43 8.72 -2.77 -7.95
CA GLU A 43 7.65 -3.39 -8.74
C GLU A 43 7.09 -2.44 -9.80
N LYS A 44 7.32 -1.12 -9.66
CA LYS A 44 6.87 -0.06 -10.58
C LYS A 44 7.78 0.13 -11.83
N GLU A 45 8.58 -0.87 -12.23
CA GLU A 45 9.46 -0.83 -13.43
C GLU A 45 8.80 -1.35 -14.72
#